data_AF-A0A1B7YER4-F1
#
_entry.id   AF-A0A1B7YER4-F1
#
_cell.length_a   1.000
_cell.length_b   1.000
_cell.length_c   1.000
_cell.angle_alpha   90.00
_cell.angle_beta   90.00
_cell.angle_gamma   90.00
#
_symmetry.space_group_name_H-M   'P 1'
#
loop_
_entity.id
_entity.type
_entity.pdbx_description
1 polymer ?
#
loop_
_entity_poly.entity_id
_entity_poly.type
_entity_poly.pdbx_seq_one_letter_code
_entity_poly.pdbx_strand_id
1 'polypeptide(L)'
;MVTVSSASIDMSTAVRNPSGSGPFPAIISIGGAGIPIPATVVQITFGNDAFAVQNDRGSRAQGLFCNHLFAGGLGVRAGLSMASSNSVLRRRASTAWLGVTGCSGNGKVAFVVGTLEKRIALMIPQESGSGGSAYWHILGSENSKGKAIQMSGR
;
A
#
# COMPACT_ATOMS: atom_id res chain seq x y z
N MET A 1 -0.88 -15.12 6.50
CA MET A 1 -1.76 -15.04 7.68
C MET A 1 -1.50 -13.80 8.51
N VAL A 2 -2.53 -12.98 8.70
CA VAL A 2 -2.56 -11.87 9.67
C VAL A 2 -3.71 -12.15 10.63
N THR A 3 -3.41 -12.18 11.92
CA THR A 3 -4.41 -12.51 12.95
C THR A 3 -4.55 -11.32 13.90
N VAL A 4 -5.79 -10.90 14.17
CA VAL A 4 -6.14 -9.92 15.21
C VAL A 4 -7.19 -10.59 16.11
N SER A 5 -6.82 -10.85 17.36
CA SER A 5 -7.63 -11.63 18.31
C SER A 5 -7.99 -13.01 17.74
N SER A 6 -9.28 -13.35 17.61
CA SER A 6 -9.75 -14.63 17.03
C SER A 6 -9.93 -14.59 15.51
N ALA A 7 -9.80 -13.42 14.89
CA ALA A 7 -10.00 -13.25 13.44
C ALA A 7 -8.67 -13.38 12.71
N SER A 8 -8.64 -14.24 11.69
CA SER A 8 -7.47 -14.45 10.84
C SER A 8 -7.83 -14.22 9.38
N ILE A 9 -6.98 -13.50 8.67
CA ILE A 9 -7.08 -13.34 7.22
C ILE A 9 -5.83 -13.92 6.56
N ASP A 10 -6.03 -14.63 5.46
CA ASP A 10 -4.96 -15.03 4.55
C ASP A 10 -5.08 -14.26 3.26
N MET A 11 -3.95 -13.65 2.88
CA MET A 11 -3.80 -13.02 1.58
C MET A 11 -2.56 -13.61 0.92
N SER A 12 -2.59 -13.72 -0.40
CA SER A 12 -1.43 -14.07 -1.19
C SER A 12 -0.77 -12.78 -1.68
N THR A 13 0.54 -12.66 -1.47
CA THR A 13 1.36 -11.60 -2.06
C THR A 13 2.32 -12.24 -3.07
N ALA A 14 2.32 -11.74 -4.30
CA ALA A 14 3.29 -12.17 -5.30
C ALA A 14 4.66 -11.56 -4.95
N VAL A 15 5.72 -12.37 -5.02
CA VAL A 15 7.08 -11.94 -4.70
C VAL A 15 7.99 -12.24 -5.88
N ARG A 16 8.68 -11.23 -6.39
CA ARG A 16 9.76 -11.37 -7.35
C ARG A 16 11.08 -11.07 -6.67
N ASN A 17 11.93 -12.09 -6.60
CA ASN A 17 13.24 -11.96 -5.98
C ASN A 17 14.34 -11.76 -7.05
N PRO A 18 15.37 -10.96 -6.74
CA PRO A 18 16.62 -10.93 -7.50
C PRO A 18 17.34 -12.29 -7.49
N SER A 19 18.32 -12.46 -8.39
CA SER A 19 19.30 -13.55 -8.29
C SER A 19 20.31 -13.28 -7.17
N GLY A 20 20.86 -14.34 -6.57
CA GLY A 20 21.87 -14.25 -5.49
C GLY A 20 21.33 -14.49 -4.08
N SER A 21 22.22 -14.49 -3.09
CA SER A 21 21.94 -14.90 -1.70
C SER A 21 21.32 -13.82 -0.81
N GLY A 22 21.36 -12.54 -1.22
CA GLY A 22 20.83 -11.41 -0.44
C GLY A 22 21.69 -11.05 0.79
N PRO A 23 21.21 -10.14 1.67
CA PRO A 23 19.88 -9.52 1.68
C PRO A 23 19.74 -8.40 0.65
N PHE A 24 18.54 -8.26 0.09
CA PHE A 24 18.18 -7.23 -0.88
C PHE A 24 17.26 -6.17 -0.24
N PRO A 25 17.27 -4.93 -0.73
CA PRO A 25 16.18 -3.99 -0.48
C PRO A 25 14.87 -4.52 -1.08
N ALA A 26 13.74 -4.08 -0.55
CA ALA A 26 12.43 -4.51 -1.02
C ALA A 26 11.49 -3.32 -1.26
N ILE A 27 10.63 -3.42 -2.26
CA ILE A 27 9.55 -2.46 -2.53
C ILE A 27 8.22 -3.20 -2.51
N ILE A 28 7.31 -2.73 -1.66
CA ILE A 28 5.91 -3.14 -1.64
C ILE A 28 5.15 -2.32 -2.67
N SER A 29 4.56 -2.98 -3.65
CA SER A 29 3.75 -2.39 -4.71
C SER A 29 2.26 -2.62 -4.40
N ILE A 30 1.50 -1.56 -4.17
CA ILE A 30 0.07 -1.63 -3.86
C ILE A 30 -0.72 -1.80 -5.16
N GLY A 31 -1.35 -2.96 -5.34
CA GLY A 31 -2.06 -3.39 -6.55
C GLY A 31 -1.16 -3.64 -7.77
N GLY A 32 0.04 -3.06 -7.79
CA GLY A 32 1.04 -3.15 -8.86
C GLY A 32 2.02 -1.98 -8.79
N ALA A 33 3.11 -2.06 -9.54
CA ALA A 33 4.07 -0.96 -9.67
C ALA A 33 3.85 -0.23 -11.01
N GLY A 34 3.68 1.09 -10.95
CA GLY A 34 3.67 1.96 -12.14
C GLY A 34 5.05 2.55 -12.48
N ILE A 35 6.07 2.19 -11.70
CA ILE A 35 7.46 2.64 -11.84
C ILE A 35 8.39 1.48 -12.19
N PRO A 36 9.49 1.72 -12.93
CA PRO A 36 10.51 0.70 -13.14
C PRO A 36 11.21 0.39 -11.82
N ILE A 37 11.16 -0.87 -11.40
CA ILE A 37 11.89 -1.37 -10.23
C ILE A 37 13.13 -2.14 -10.71
N PRO A 38 14.35 -1.76 -10.28
CA PRO A 38 15.57 -2.46 -10.67
C PRO A 38 15.54 -3.94 -10.31
N ALA A 39 16.14 -4.79 -11.15
CA ALA A 39 16.17 -6.25 -10.93
C ALA A 39 16.93 -6.68 -9.66
N THR A 40 17.65 -5.76 -9.02
CA THR A 40 18.37 -5.95 -7.76
C THR A 40 17.51 -5.74 -6.51
N VAL A 41 16.24 -5.34 -6.68
CA VAL A 41 15.28 -5.06 -5.59
C VAL A 41 14.21 -6.14 -5.56
N VAL A 42 13.87 -6.61 -4.37
CA VAL A 42 12.73 -7.53 -4.17
C VAL A 42 11.43 -6.76 -4.38
N GLN A 43 10.58 -7.26 -5.29
CA GLN A 43 9.27 -6.68 -5.52
C GLN A 43 8.20 -7.53 -4.85
N ILE A 44 7.40 -6.90 -3.99
CA ILE A 44 6.29 -7.53 -3.27
C ILE A 44 5.01 -6.88 -3.76
N THR A 45 4.15 -7.61 -4.47
CA THR A 45 2.85 -7.09 -4.92
C THR A 45 1.78 -7.42 -3.90
N PHE A 46 1.13 -6.38 -3.37
CA PHE A 46 0.04 -6.47 -2.41
C PHE A 46 -1.30 -6.21 -3.09
N GLY A 47 -2.15 -7.24 -3.17
CA GLY A 47 -3.50 -7.13 -3.74
C GLY A 47 -4.46 -6.42 -2.78
N ASN A 48 -4.54 -5.09 -2.88
CA ASN A 48 -5.33 -4.29 -1.94
C ASN A 48 -6.84 -4.38 -2.14
N ASP A 49 -7.34 -4.73 -3.33
CA ASP A 49 -8.79 -4.80 -3.58
C ASP A 49 -9.46 -5.95 -2.81
N ALA A 50 -8.76 -7.08 -2.65
CA ALA A 50 -9.22 -8.17 -1.79
C ALA A 50 -9.18 -7.78 -0.30
N PHE A 51 -8.23 -6.91 0.07
CA PHE A 51 -8.07 -6.44 1.44
C PHE A 51 -9.15 -5.43 1.84
N ALA A 52 -9.40 -4.43 1.00
CA ALA A 52 -10.45 -3.45 1.14
C ALA A 52 -10.90 -3.00 -0.26
N VAL A 53 -12.18 -3.22 -0.57
CA VAL A 53 -12.74 -2.93 -1.90
C VAL A 53 -12.83 -1.42 -2.10
N GLN A 54 -12.47 -0.94 -3.30
CA GLN A 54 -12.40 0.49 -3.63
C GLN A 54 -13.10 0.86 -4.95
N ASN A 55 -14.07 0.06 -5.41
CA ASN A 55 -14.73 0.30 -6.70
C ASN A 55 -15.54 1.60 -6.72
N ASP A 56 -16.27 1.88 -5.64
CA ASP A 56 -17.16 3.03 -5.52
C ASP A 56 -17.52 3.32 -4.05
N ARG A 57 -18.43 4.28 -3.82
CA ARG A 57 -18.94 4.59 -2.47
C ARG A 57 -19.72 3.44 -1.82
N GLY A 58 -20.40 2.61 -2.60
CA GLY A 58 -21.16 1.45 -2.12
C GLY A 58 -20.26 0.33 -1.61
N SER A 59 -18.99 0.32 -2.05
CA SER A 59 -17.95 -0.62 -1.63
C SER A 59 -17.42 -0.36 -0.21
N ARG A 60 -17.95 0.66 0.49
CA ARG A 60 -17.52 1.02 1.85
C ARG A 60 -17.68 -0.17 2.80
N ALA A 61 -16.65 -0.39 3.61
CA ALA A 61 -16.60 -1.48 4.60
C ALA A 61 -16.72 -2.89 3.98
N GLN A 62 -16.29 -3.07 2.73
CA GLN A 62 -16.16 -4.40 2.11
C GLN A 62 -14.68 -4.81 2.02
N GLY A 63 -14.42 -6.12 2.05
CA GLY A 63 -13.09 -6.72 1.92
C GLY A 63 -12.61 -7.40 3.20
N LEU A 64 -11.52 -8.16 3.11
CA LEU A 64 -11.01 -8.99 4.21
C LEU A 64 -10.73 -8.19 5.48
N PHE A 65 -10.19 -6.97 5.35
CA PHE A 65 -9.97 -6.08 6.49
C PHE A 65 -11.29 -5.64 7.12
N CYS A 66 -12.27 -5.25 6.31
CA CYS A 66 -13.54 -4.75 6.81
C CYS A 66 -14.39 -5.84 7.45
N ASN A 67 -14.37 -7.03 6.87
CA ASN A 67 -15.18 -8.16 7.31
C ASN A 67 -14.61 -8.84 8.56
N HIS A 68 -13.29 -8.75 8.79
CA HIS A 68 -12.63 -9.55 9.84
C HIS A 68 -11.78 -8.74 10.83
N LEU A 69 -11.33 -7.53 10.47
CA LEU A 69 -10.34 -6.77 11.24
C LEU A 69 -10.76 -5.33 11.61
N PHE A 70 -11.92 -4.84 11.11
CA PHE A 70 -12.35 -3.44 11.25
C PHE A 70 -12.66 -3.02 12.70
N ALA A 71 -12.74 -3.97 13.64
CA ALA A 71 -12.80 -3.68 15.07
C ALA A 71 -11.50 -3.11 15.66
N GLY A 72 -10.40 -2.99 14.88
CA GLY A 72 -9.08 -2.60 15.38
C GLY A 72 -8.27 -1.60 14.55
N GLY A 73 -8.87 -0.94 13.57
CA GLY A 73 -8.31 0.28 12.95
C GLY A 73 -6.86 0.20 12.42
N LEU A 74 -6.43 -0.87 11.74
CA LEU A 74 -5.04 -0.99 11.26
C LEU A 74 -4.90 -1.78 9.95
N GLY A 75 -5.38 -1.22 8.84
CA GLY A 75 -5.25 -1.85 7.51
C GLY A 75 -3.79 -2.03 7.04
N VAL A 76 -2.91 -1.10 7.41
CA VAL A 76 -1.52 -1.07 6.93
C VAL A 76 -0.61 -2.11 7.62
N ARG A 77 -0.88 -2.45 8.89
CA ARG A 77 -0.09 -3.44 9.65
C ARG A 77 -0.21 -4.86 9.07
N ALA A 78 -1.29 -5.17 8.35
CA ALA A 78 -1.51 -6.48 7.75
C ALA A 78 -0.53 -6.79 6.61
N GLY A 79 -0.37 -5.88 5.64
CA GLY A 79 0.55 -6.08 4.52
C GLY A 79 2.01 -6.24 4.96
N LEU A 80 2.43 -5.50 5.99
CA LEU A 80 3.78 -5.63 6.52
C LEU A 80 3.95 -6.84 7.45
N SER A 81 2.91 -7.24 8.19
CA SER A 81 2.90 -8.50 8.94
C SER A 81 3.05 -9.72 8.02
N MET A 82 2.58 -9.62 6.77
CA MET A 82 2.74 -10.67 5.77
C MET A 82 4.16 -10.79 5.21
N ALA A 83 4.79 -9.65 4.92
CA ALA A 83 6.21 -9.64 4.56
C ALA A 83 7.08 -10.23 5.69
N SER A 84 6.69 -10.02 6.96
CA SER A 84 7.37 -10.63 8.11
C SER A 84 6.98 -12.08 8.42
N SER A 85 5.82 -12.58 7.99
CA SER A 85 5.41 -13.98 8.25
C SER A 85 5.88 -14.95 7.15
N ASN A 86 6.27 -14.45 5.98
CA ASN A 86 6.91 -15.28 4.96
C ASN A 86 8.40 -15.47 5.29
N SER A 87 8.77 -16.69 5.68
CA SER A 87 10.13 -17.08 6.07
C SER A 87 11.17 -16.91 4.95
N VAL A 88 10.75 -16.94 3.68
CA VAL A 88 11.62 -16.70 2.51
C VAL A 88 11.91 -15.20 2.35
N LEU A 89 10.90 -14.35 2.55
CA LEU A 89 11.08 -12.90 2.54
C LEU A 89 11.98 -12.44 3.68
N ARG A 90 11.83 -12.98 4.90
CA ARG A 90 12.71 -12.65 6.03
C ARG A 90 14.19 -12.97 5.82
N ARG A 91 14.51 -13.97 4.98
CA ARG A 91 15.91 -14.35 4.69
C ARG A 91 16.51 -13.54 3.54
N ARG A 92 15.68 -13.06 2.61
CA ARG A 92 16.15 -12.41 1.38
C ARG A 92 15.90 -10.90 1.31
N ALA A 93 14.96 -10.38 2.09
CA ALA A 93 14.63 -8.96 2.15
C ALA A 93 15.03 -8.38 3.51
N SER A 94 15.82 -7.30 3.48
CA SER A 94 16.13 -6.55 4.69
C SER A 94 14.93 -5.70 5.09
N THR A 95 14.43 -5.85 6.31
CA THR A 95 13.39 -4.95 6.86
C THR A 95 13.91 -3.54 7.15
N ALA A 96 15.23 -3.31 7.03
CA ALA A 96 15.83 -1.99 7.17
C ALA A 96 15.71 -1.14 5.88
N TRP A 97 15.49 -1.79 4.73
CA TRP A 97 15.41 -1.12 3.42
C TRP A 97 14.12 -1.50 2.71
N LEU A 98 13.02 -1.04 3.30
CA LEU A 98 11.68 -1.29 2.77
C LEU A 98 11.10 -0.02 2.16
N GLY A 99 10.73 -0.09 0.89
CA GLY A 99 10.01 0.94 0.18
C GLY A 99 8.53 0.58 -0.04
N VAL A 100 7.71 1.58 -0.32
CA VAL A 100 6.32 1.41 -0.77
C VAL A 100 6.03 2.27 -1.99
N THR A 101 5.28 1.72 -2.95
CA THR A 101 4.82 2.45 -4.13
C THR A 101 3.41 2.03 -4.56
N GLY A 102 2.79 2.88 -5.37
CA GLY A 102 1.50 2.68 -6.02
C GLY A 102 1.19 3.86 -6.94
N CYS A 103 0.29 3.65 -7.90
CA CYS A 103 -0.14 4.69 -8.85
C CYS A 103 -1.63 5.04 -8.63
N SER A 104 -2.00 6.31 -8.83
CA SER A 104 -3.38 6.81 -8.75
C SER A 104 -4.04 6.49 -7.39
N GLY A 105 -5.16 5.76 -7.35
CA GLY A 105 -5.80 5.30 -6.10
C GLY A 105 -4.85 4.54 -5.18
N ASN A 106 -4.05 3.64 -5.74
CA ASN A 106 -3.03 2.90 -4.99
C ASN A 106 -1.85 3.79 -4.56
N GLY A 107 -1.61 4.89 -5.29
CA GLY A 107 -0.65 5.92 -4.89
C GLY A 107 -1.08 6.67 -3.62
N LYS A 108 -2.39 6.89 -3.43
CA LYS A 108 -2.94 7.45 -2.18
C LYS A 108 -2.72 6.47 -1.01
N VAL A 109 -2.98 5.18 -1.25
CA VAL A 109 -2.73 4.12 -0.24
C VAL A 109 -1.24 4.05 0.10
N ALA A 110 -0.35 4.08 -0.89
CA ALA A 110 1.10 4.10 -0.66
C ALA A 110 1.55 5.32 0.17
N PHE A 111 0.93 6.48 -0.06
CA PHE A 111 1.16 7.69 0.73
C PHE A 111 0.78 7.49 2.21
N VAL A 112 -0.41 6.95 2.47
CA VAL A 112 -0.87 6.68 3.83
C VAL A 112 0.00 5.61 4.50
N VAL A 113 0.35 4.54 3.79
CA VAL A 113 1.20 3.45 4.29
C VAL A 113 2.55 3.99 4.73
N GLY A 114 3.27 4.71 3.87
CA GLY A 114 4.59 5.24 4.23
C GLY A 114 4.55 6.28 5.34
N THR A 115 3.40 6.95 5.55
CA THR A 115 3.24 7.92 6.63
C THR A 115 2.98 7.23 7.97
N LEU A 116 2.17 6.17 7.99
CA LEU A 116 1.74 5.49 9.21
C LEU A 116 2.70 4.38 9.66
N GLU A 117 3.46 3.79 8.73
CA GLU A 117 4.35 2.67 9.00
C GLU A 117 5.82 3.11 9.06
N LYS A 118 6.37 3.18 10.28
CA LYS A 118 7.72 3.66 10.55
C LYS A 118 8.84 2.80 9.96
N ARG A 119 8.55 1.55 9.59
CA ARG A 119 9.51 0.65 8.93
C ARG A 119 9.72 0.97 7.45
N ILE A 120 8.88 1.81 6.84
CA ILE A 120 9.04 2.24 5.45
C ILE A 120 10.14 3.30 5.41
N ALA A 121 11.27 2.96 4.79
CA ALA A 121 12.40 3.86 4.58
C ALA A 121 12.20 4.77 3.35
N LEU A 122 11.41 4.32 2.36
CA LEU A 122 11.16 5.06 1.12
C LEU A 122 9.69 4.98 0.69
N MET A 123 9.05 6.13 0.49
CA MET A 123 7.69 6.22 -0.01
C MET A 123 7.69 6.84 -1.41
N ILE A 124 7.09 6.17 -2.39
CA ILE A 124 7.01 6.60 -3.79
C ILE A 124 5.53 6.60 -4.25
N PRO A 125 4.74 7.62 -3.90
CA PRO A 125 3.35 7.74 -4.30
C PRO A 125 3.26 8.36 -5.71
N GLN A 126 3.06 7.53 -6.74
CA GLN A 126 2.95 8.00 -8.12
C GLN A 126 1.54 8.54 -8.39
N GLU A 127 1.46 9.76 -8.94
CA GLU A 127 0.22 10.35 -9.48
C GLU A 127 -0.98 10.27 -8.51
N SER A 128 -0.70 10.37 -7.22
CA SER A 128 -1.70 10.13 -6.16
C SER A 128 -2.76 11.23 -6.08
N GLY A 129 -2.44 12.46 -6.50
CA GLY A 129 -3.36 13.59 -6.58
C GLY A 129 -4.10 13.87 -5.27
N SER A 130 -5.40 14.17 -5.39
CA SER A 130 -6.33 14.45 -4.29
C SER A 130 -6.40 13.31 -3.26
N GLY A 131 -6.08 13.57 -1.99
CA GLY A 131 -5.99 12.52 -0.96
C GLY A 131 -4.67 11.75 -0.93
N GLY A 132 -3.67 12.19 -1.70
CA GLY A 132 -2.28 11.80 -1.57
C GLY A 132 -1.39 13.05 -1.51
N SER A 133 -0.70 13.34 -2.61
CA SER A 133 0.25 14.46 -2.71
C SER A 133 -0.38 15.86 -2.77
N ALA A 134 -1.67 15.97 -3.14
CA ALA A 134 -2.33 17.26 -3.28
C ALA A 134 -2.90 17.79 -1.97
N TYR A 135 -2.73 19.09 -1.72
CA TYR A 135 -3.25 19.77 -0.52
C TYR A 135 -4.67 20.29 -0.72
N TRP A 136 -5.56 19.96 0.23
CA TRP A 136 -7.00 20.22 0.11
C TRP A 136 -7.37 21.69 -0.12
N HIS A 137 -6.72 22.63 0.57
CA HIS A 137 -7.03 24.06 0.38
C HIS A 137 -6.59 24.57 -0.99
N ILE A 138 -5.47 24.08 -1.53
CA ILE A 138 -5.03 24.44 -2.88
C ILE A 138 -6.01 23.89 -3.91
N LEU A 139 -6.43 22.62 -3.76
CA LEU A 139 -7.45 22.03 -4.62
C LEU A 139 -8.75 22.86 -4.61
N GLY A 140 -9.19 23.30 -3.43
CA GLY A 140 -10.35 24.17 -3.29
C GLY A 140 -10.21 25.51 -4.01
N SER A 141 -9.05 26.16 -3.87
CA SER A 141 -8.75 27.43 -4.55
C SER A 141 -8.68 27.28 -6.07
N GLU A 142 -8.10 26.19 -6.57
CA GLU A 142 -8.02 25.94 -8.01
C GLU A 142 -9.39 25.57 -8.61
N ASN A 143 -10.20 24.81 -7.86
CA ASN A 143 -11.58 24.50 -8.23
C ASN A 143 -12.45 25.77 -8.29
N SER A 144 -12.31 26.71 -7.35
CA SER A 144 -13.05 27.99 -7.40
C SER A 144 -12.67 28.87 -8.58
N LYS A 145 -11.51 28.64 -9.20
CA LYS A 145 -11.08 29.28 -10.46
C LYS A 145 -11.59 28.55 -11.72
N GLY A 146 -12.47 27.55 -11.56
CA GLY A 146 -13.05 26.79 -12.67
C GLY A 146 -12.15 25.71 -13.26
N LYS A 147 -11.03 25.35 -12.61
CA LYS A 147 -10.19 24.25 -13.09
C LYS A 147 -10.86 22.89 -12.86
N ALA A 148 -10.77 22.01 -13.85
CA ALA A 148 -11.22 20.63 -13.75
C ALA A 148 -10.29 19.82 -12.84
N ILE A 149 -10.53 19.87 -11.52
CA ILE A 149 -9.68 19.26 -10.50
C ILE A 149 -10.48 18.38 -9.54
N GLN A 150 -9.90 17.25 -9.12
CA GLN A 150 -10.56 16.32 -8.19
C GLN A 150 -10.59 16.90 -6.77
N MET A 151 -11.78 17.03 -6.18
CA MET A 151 -12.00 17.47 -4.79
C MET A 151 -12.28 16.31 -3.85
N SER A 152 -12.15 16.53 -2.54
CA SER A 152 -12.66 15.59 -1.53
C SER A 152 -14.18 15.55 -1.62
N GLY A 153 -14.77 14.36 -1.75
CA GLY A 153 -16.23 14.17 -1.60
C GLY A 153 -17.08 14.29 -2.87
N ARG A 154 -16.49 14.28 -4.07
CA ARG A 154 -17.20 13.97 -5.32
C ARG A 154 -16.79 12.60 -5.80
#